data_AF-A0A8X6YFN2-F1
#
_entry.id   AF-A0A8X6YFN2-F1
#
_cell.length_a   1.000
_cell.length_b   1.000
_cell.length_c   1.000
_cell.angle_alpha   90.00
_cell.angle_beta   90.00
_cell.angle_gamma   90.00
#
_symmetry.space_group_name_H-M   'P 1'
#
loop_
_entity.id
_entity.type
_entity.pdbx_description
1 polymer ?
#
loop_
_entity_poly.entity_id
_entity_poly.type
_entity_poly.pdbx_seq_one_letter_code
_entity_poly.pdbx_strand_id
1 'polypeptide(L)'
;MPAHFFLFFILIAIAYSEDSENIRCSKKIHNSECICEGLLLTDHVDPDAASKLTCKNGDAFLAAIEIVQARNDLIFVNLEISGSDLESIGHRVLKNFQAVEHLNLSENKISLIEKDAFKSMKNLQVLDLSSNSLNILQEYAFMHLPHLKNLSISNNRLQSVEIKSFYDLLNLEHLDLSNNNLTFVDNWFAPLKNLQVLILSHNEIISIANNSFTSNLWVCDKKLLPLHDWLRKYETYKEGAICSEPPELRSYTIQHALEILYLERQTQECPTCNVTMCNCTISKDKLVITVDCSSRGLTRLPEVLPHRTKALNLYNNKIRSLNIDHINISVWLDVSFLYLNNNIIDSVKGLEGSWLLKNLVALHLSNNRLTEIPIHILEQIRGGLLDELYLSGNPWTCDCNTVRFQAWLQDNYRTVRNFDGICCSEDSGMYANSPIYRLKKSQLCPQQVQMVNPFDVVNGIMAVIILIILIKLTYDYILQKRTGKLPRFFSLNM
;
A
#
# COMPACT_ATOMS: atom_id res chain seq x y z
N MET A 1 -3.58 59.42 -48.40
CA MET A 1 -5.01 59.70 -48.09
C MET A 1 -5.37 58.87 -46.86
N PRO A 2 -6.05 59.45 -45.86
CA PRO A 2 -5.65 59.26 -44.47
C PRO A 2 -6.30 58.05 -43.79
N ALA A 3 -5.56 57.48 -42.83
CA ALA A 3 -5.84 56.31 -41.99
C ALA A 3 -7.12 56.37 -41.12
N HIS A 4 -7.97 57.38 -41.32
CA HIS A 4 -9.27 57.49 -40.66
C HIS A 4 -10.39 56.65 -41.32
N PHE A 5 -10.17 56.13 -42.53
CA PHE A 5 -11.14 55.24 -43.20
C PHE A 5 -11.04 53.77 -42.77
N PHE A 6 -9.94 53.35 -42.11
CA PHE A 6 -9.76 51.97 -41.67
C PHE A 6 -10.45 51.65 -40.33
N LEU A 7 -10.53 52.63 -39.41
CA LEU A 7 -11.28 52.48 -38.16
C LEU A 7 -12.81 52.45 -38.36
N PHE A 8 -13.33 53.11 -39.42
CA PHE A 8 -14.76 53.29 -39.61
C PHE A 8 -15.47 52.02 -40.14
N PHE A 9 -14.73 51.09 -40.76
CA PHE A 9 -15.30 49.83 -41.27
C PHE A 9 -15.25 48.67 -40.26
N ILE A 10 -14.35 48.72 -39.26
CA ILE A 10 -14.39 47.80 -38.10
C ILE A 10 -15.73 47.94 -37.35
N LEU A 11 -16.30 49.15 -37.36
CA LEU A 11 -17.54 49.49 -36.63
C LEU A 11 -18.81 48.82 -37.19
N ILE A 12 -18.93 48.56 -38.51
CA ILE A 12 -20.21 48.10 -39.08
C ILE A 12 -20.47 46.60 -38.81
N ALA A 13 -19.43 45.79 -38.58
CA ALA A 13 -19.59 44.36 -38.30
C ALA A 13 -19.71 44.03 -36.80
N ILE A 14 -19.21 44.90 -35.92
CA ILE A 14 -19.31 44.76 -34.46
C ILE A 14 -20.61 45.40 -33.92
N ALA A 15 -21.21 46.34 -34.66
CA ALA A 15 -22.40 47.11 -34.25
C ALA A 15 -23.75 46.50 -34.70
N TYR A 16 -23.98 45.21 -34.44
CA TYR A 16 -25.33 44.65 -34.38
C TYR A 16 -25.48 43.75 -33.14
N SER A 17 -25.24 44.33 -31.97
CA SER A 17 -25.73 43.83 -30.68
C SER A 17 -25.93 45.04 -29.77
N GLU A 18 -27.18 45.41 -29.52
CA GLU A 18 -27.59 46.52 -28.64
C GLU A 18 -27.45 46.18 -27.14
N ASP A 19 -26.78 45.09 -26.77
CA ASP A 19 -26.50 44.74 -25.37
C ASP A 19 -25.02 44.99 -25.03
N SER A 20 -24.79 45.92 -24.11
CA SER A 20 -23.50 46.56 -23.76
C SER A 20 -22.46 45.67 -23.07
N GLU A 21 -22.69 44.37 -22.92
CA GLU A 21 -21.81 43.48 -22.15
C GLU A 21 -21.28 42.28 -22.97
N ASN A 22 -21.95 41.90 -24.07
CA ASN A 22 -21.59 40.73 -24.88
C ASN A 22 -21.58 41.06 -26.36
N ILE A 23 -20.39 41.21 -26.94
CA ILE A 23 -20.23 41.37 -28.39
C ILE A 23 -20.23 39.98 -29.02
N ARG A 24 -21.35 39.58 -29.63
CA ARG A 24 -21.40 38.36 -30.45
C ARG A 24 -20.71 38.58 -31.79
N CYS A 25 -19.40 38.46 -31.82
CA CYS A 25 -18.68 38.15 -33.05
C CYS A 25 -18.81 36.64 -33.25
N SER A 26 -19.51 36.20 -34.29
CA SER A 26 -19.53 34.82 -34.77
C SER A 26 -19.05 34.76 -36.22
N LYS A 27 -18.18 35.70 -36.61
CA LYS A 27 -17.76 35.96 -37.98
C LYS A 27 -16.27 36.34 -38.03
N LYS A 28 -15.66 36.10 -39.19
CA LYS A 28 -14.29 36.49 -39.53
C LYS A 28 -14.08 37.97 -39.21
N ILE A 29 -13.06 38.29 -38.42
CA ILE A 29 -12.62 39.66 -38.20
C ILE A 29 -12.16 40.19 -39.56
N HIS A 30 -12.74 41.30 -40.02
CA HIS A 30 -12.66 41.73 -41.42
C HIS A 30 -11.20 41.85 -41.89
N ASN A 31 -10.86 41.22 -43.03
CA ASN A 31 -9.50 41.10 -43.58
C ASN A 31 -8.45 40.34 -42.74
N SER A 32 -8.78 39.79 -41.58
CA SER A 32 -7.89 38.87 -40.86
C SER A 32 -8.40 37.44 -40.97
N GLU A 33 -7.54 36.44 -40.83
CA GLU A 33 -7.96 35.03 -40.79
C GLU A 33 -8.46 34.62 -39.40
N CYS A 34 -8.77 35.59 -38.56
CA CYS A 34 -9.26 35.39 -37.20
C CYS A 34 -10.78 35.24 -37.17
N ILE A 35 -11.23 34.21 -36.47
CA ILE A 35 -12.62 33.98 -36.07
C ILE A 35 -12.68 34.29 -34.58
N CYS A 36 -13.74 34.99 -34.18
CA CYS A 36 -14.02 35.21 -32.78
C CYS A 36 -15.32 34.51 -32.41
N GLU A 37 -15.39 34.00 -31.17
CA GLU A 37 -16.56 33.38 -30.57
C GLU A 37 -16.77 34.00 -29.18
N GLY A 38 -17.86 34.76 -29.02
CA GLY A 38 -18.26 35.33 -27.72
C GLY A 38 -17.24 36.31 -27.13
N LEU A 39 -17.19 37.55 -27.63
CA LEU A 39 -16.38 38.60 -27.00
C LEU A 39 -17.07 39.09 -25.73
N LEU A 40 -16.46 38.73 -24.61
CA LEU A 40 -16.82 39.12 -23.26
C LEU A 40 -15.76 40.09 -22.78
N LEU A 41 -16.13 41.35 -22.80
CA LEU A 41 -15.23 42.47 -22.60
C LEU A 41 -15.81 43.30 -21.46
N THR A 42 -15.57 42.91 -20.22
CA THR A 42 -16.13 43.58 -19.03
C THR A 42 -15.17 43.48 -17.83
N ASP A 43 -15.37 44.32 -16.83
CA ASP A 43 -14.61 44.31 -15.57
C ASP A 43 -15.08 43.21 -14.59
N HIS A 44 -16.19 42.54 -14.91
CA HIS A 44 -16.84 41.54 -14.07
C HIS A 44 -17.43 40.43 -14.96
N VAL A 45 -16.68 39.35 -15.14
CA VAL A 45 -17.12 38.19 -15.94
C VAL A 45 -17.26 36.95 -15.06
N ASP A 46 -18.29 36.17 -15.35
CA ASP A 46 -18.47 34.77 -14.98
C ASP A 46 -17.19 33.95 -15.30
N PRO A 47 -16.57 33.25 -14.33
CA PRO A 47 -15.36 32.47 -14.57
C PRO A 47 -15.51 31.41 -15.66
N ASP A 48 -16.73 30.99 -15.99
CA ASP A 48 -17.01 29.99 -17.02
C ASP A 48 -17.12 30.59 -18.45
N ALA A 49 -17.05 31.91 -18.58
CA ALA A 49 -17.25 32.61 -19.84
C ALA A 49 -15.94 33.28 -20.29
N ALA A 50 -15.47 32.97 -21.52
CA ALA A 50 -14.21 33.46 -22.05
C ALA A 50 -14.36 34.11 -23.44
N SER A 51 -13.53 35.12 -23.71
CA SER A 51 -13.36 35.67 -25.05
C SER A 51 -12.48 34.76 -25.89
N LYS A 52 -13.07 34.07 -26.88
CA LYS A 52 -12.35 33.13 -27.74
C LYS A 52 -11.99 33.72 -29.09
N LEU A 53 -10.72 33.60 -29.46
CA LEU A 53 -10.14 34.07 -30.71
C LEU A 53 -9.31 32.95 -31.35
N THR A 54 -9.70 32.52 -32.55
CA THR A 54 -9.00 31.50 -33.32
C THR A 54 -8.54 32.09 -34.65
N CYS A 55 -7.23 32.13 -34.90
CA CYS A 55 -6.66 32.74 -36.09
C CYS A 55 -5.85 31.76 -36.92
N LYS A 56 -5.78 32.00 -38.23
CA LYS A 56 -4.76 31.37 -39.06
C LYS A 56 -3.57 32.33 -39.16
N ASN A 57 -2.35 31.79 -39.07
CA ASN A 57 -1.06 32.51 -39.18
C ASN A 57 -0.52 33.26 -37.93
N GLY A 58 -0.99 32.97 -36.70
CA GLY A 58 -0.36 33.54 -35.50
C GLY A 58 -0.73 34.99 -35.15
N ASP A 59 -1.63 35.62 -35.91
CA ASP A 59 -1.99 37.04 -35.72
C ASP A 59 -3.04 37.28 -34.61
N ALA A 60 -3.34 36.28 -33.79
CA ALA A 60 -4.42 36.36 -32.80
C ALA A 60 -4.26 37.47 -31.77
N PHE A 61 -3.05 37.67 -31.25
CA PHE A 61 -2.79 38.78 -30.34
C PHE A 61 -2.91 40.14 -31.02
N LEU A 62 -2.56 40.26 -32.30
CA LEU A 62 -2.73 41.51 -33.06
C LEU A 62 -4.22 41.83 -33.23
N ALA A 63 -5.03 40.83 -33.61
CA ALA A 63 -6.48 40.98 -33.71
C ALA A 63 -7.11 41.37 -32.36
N ALA A 64 -6.67 40.75 -31.26
CA ALA A 64 -7.12 41.10 -29.92
C ALA A 64 -6.75 42.56 -29.53
N ILE A 65 -5.56 43.02 -29.90
CA ILE A 65 -5.13 44.41 -29.67
C ILE A 65 -6.01 45.38 -30.47
N GLU A 66 -6.30 45.09 -31.73
CA GLU A 66 -7.17 45.92 -32.56
C GLU A 66 -8.59 46.06 -31.99
N ILE A 67 -9.13 44.97 -31.43
CA ILE A 67 -10.45 44.98 -30.75
C ILE A 67 -10.43 45.92 -29.55
N VAL A 68 -9.43 45.82 -28.67
CA VAL A 68 -9.32 46.67 -27.48
C VAL A 68 -9.07 48.13 -27.87
N GLN A 69 -8.27 48.41 -28.90
CA GLN A 69 -8.04 49.77 -29.40
C GLN A 69 -9.31 50.42 -29.97
N ALA A 70 -10.24 49.62 -30.51
CA ALA A 70 -11.53 50.12 -30.96
C ALA A 70 -12.49 50.45 -29.82
N ARG A 71 -12.29 49.86 -28.63
CA ARG A 71 -13.13 50.00 -27.44
C ARG A 71 -12.25 50.13 -26.19
N ASN A 72 -11.64 51.30 -26.01
CA ASN A 72 -10.71 51.57 -24.90
C ASN A 72 -11.34 51.43 -23.49
N ASP A 73 -12.67 51.37 -23.40
CA ASP A 73 -13.46 51.10 -22.20
C ASP A 73 -13.46 49.63 -21.77
N LEU A 74 -12.93 48.74 -22.62
CA LEU A 74 -13.09 47.30 -22.51
C LEU A 74 -11.75 46.58 -22.30
N ILE A 75 -11.77 45.54 -21.46
CA ILE A 75 -10.61 44.71 -21.13
C ILE A 75 -10.93 43.22 -21.29
N PHE A 76 -9.90 42.42 -21.53
CA PHE A 76 -9.99 40.96 -21.45
C PHE A 76 -9.66 40.50 -20.03
N VAL A 77 -10.57 39.76 -19.42
CA VAL A 77 -10.35 39.03 -18.15
C VAL A 77 -10.05 37.55 -18.44
N ASN A 78 -10.88 36.92 -19.28
CA ASN A 78 -10.70 35.54 -19.74
C ASN A 78 -10.46 35.54 -21.25
N LEU A 79 -9.26 35.12 -21.67
CA LEU A 79 -8.83 35.14 -23.07
C LEU A 79 -8.41 33.74 -23.54
N GLU A 80 -9.10 33.22 -24.54
CA GLU A 80 -8.77 31.96 -25.20
C GLU A 80 -8.24 32.22 -26.62
N ILE A 81 -6.97 31.88 -26.84
CA ILE A 81 -6.32 31.89 -28.13
C ILE A 81 -5.79 30.48 -28.42
N SER A 82 -6.71 29.55 -28.65
CA SER A 82 -6.40 28.16 -28.98
C SER A 82 -6.35 27.96 -30.50
N GLY A 83 -5.51 27.02 -30.97
CA GLY A 83 -5.51 26.62 -32.38
C GLY A 83 -5.09 27.72 -33.37
N SER A 84 -4.25 28.67 -32.94
CA SER A 84 -4.00 29.93 -33.66
C SER A 84 -2.63 30.05 -34.34
N ASP A 85 -1.90 28.94 -34.51
CA ASP A 85 -0.55 28.90 -35.10
C ASP A 85 0.48 29.82 -34.43
N LEU A 86 0.31 30.18 -33.15
CA LEU A 86 1.30 30.97 -32.42
C LEU A 86 2.61 30.19 -32.26
N GLU A 87 3.75 30.78 -32.63
CA GLU A 87 5.07 30.13 -32.56
C GLU A 87 5.88 30.54 -31.31
N SER A 88 5.63 31.74 -30.78
CA SER A 88 6.30 32.27 -29.60
C SER A 88 5.40 33.19 -28.79
N ILE A 89 5.78 33.42 -27.52
CA ILE A 89 5.14 34.37 -26.62
C ILE A 89 6.15 35.43 -26.22
N GLY A 90 5.81 36.70 -26.44
CA GLY A 90 6.69 37.83 -26.16
C GLY A 90 6.02 38.97 -25.40
N HIS A 91 6.83 39.71 -24.64
CA HIS A 91 6.35 40.84 -23.83
C HIS A 91 5.65 41.92 -24.67
N ARG A 92 6.13 42.13 -25.90
CA ARG A 92 5.63 43.20 -26.79
C ARG A 92 4.15 43.07 -27.10
N VAL A 93 3.64 41.84 -27.25
CA VAL A 93 2.23 41.56 -27.53
C VAL A 93 1.42 41.47 -26.23
N LEU A 94 1.96 40.84 -25.19
CA LEU A 94 1.23 40.61 -23.93
C LEU A 94 1.05 41.88 -23.07
N LYS A 95 1.86 42.93 -23.26
CA LYS A 95 1.80 44.15 -22.44
C LYS A 95 0.44 44.86 -22.41
N ASN A 96 -0.41 44.61 -23.41
CA ASN A 96 -1.75 45.22 -23.54
C ASN A 96 -2.84 44.45 -22.77
N PHE A 97 -2.54 43.27 -22.23
CA PHE A 97 -3.50 42.35 -21.61
C PHE A 97 -3.28 42.23 -20.09
N GLN A 98 -3.20 43.39 -19.41
CA GLN A 98 -2.84 43.45 -17.98
C GLN A 98 -3.93 42.92 -17.03
N ALA A 99 -5.19 42.98 -17.47
CA ALA A 99 -6.33 42.56 -16.68
C ALA A 99 -6.68 41.07 -16.83
N VAL A 100 -5.98 40.34 -17.72
CA VAL A 100 -6.27 38.92 -17.95
C VAL A 100 -5.92 38.11 -16.70
N GLU A 101 -6.91 37.36 -16.24
CA GLU A 101 -6.81 36.41 -15.14
C GLU A 101 -6.72 34.98 -15.65
N HIS A 102 -7.41 34.64 -16.74
CA HIS A 102 -7.39 33.31 -17.34
C HIS A 102 -6.92 33.40 -18.80
N LEU A 103 -5.78 32.79 -19.12
CA LEU A 103 -5.22 32.77 -20.46
C LEU A 103 -5.07 31.33 -20.96
N ASN A 104 -5.80 30.99 -22.01
CA ASN A 104 -5.66 29.73 -22.71
C ASN A 104 -4.91 29.93 -24.04
N LEU A 105 -3.74 29.31 -24.18
CA LEU A 105 -2.89 29.30 -25.36
C LEU A 105 -2.64 27.87 -25.87
N SER A 106 -3.53 26.95 -25.54
CA SER A 106 -3.39 25.54 -25.93
C SER A 106 -3.49 25.34 -27.44
N GLU A 107 -3.03 24.19 -27.93
CA GLU A 107 -3.16 23.78 -29.34
C GLU A 107 -2.51 24.77 -30.33
N ASN A 108 -1.43 25.45 -29.93
CA ASN A 108 -0.64 26.29 -30.82
C ASN A 108 0.69 25.59 -31.21
N LYS A 109 1.62 26.35 -31.79
CA LYS A 109 2.97 25.89 -32.19
C LYS A 109 4.05 26.51 -31.31
N ILE A 110 3.70 26.89 -30.08
CA ILE A 110 4.58 27.70 -29.23
C ILE A 110 5.80 26.85 -28.86
N SER A 111 6.96 27.31 -29.27
CA SER A 111 8.24 26.64 -29.03
C SER A 111 9.19 27.48 -28.15
N LEU A 112 8.89 28.78 -27.98
CA LEU A 112 9.67 29.72 -27.21
C LEU A 112 8.78 30.65 -26.38
N ILE A 113 9.08 30.72 -25.07
CA ILE A 113 8.60 31.77 -24.18
C ILE A 113 9.76 32.77 -24.04
N GLU A 114 9.61 33.98 -24.57
CA GLU A 114 10.64 35.01 -24.46
C GLU A 114 10.83 35.44 -23.00
N LYS A 115 12.04 35.89 -22.68
CA LYS A 115 12.31 36.50 -21.39
C LYS A 115 11.34 37.65 -21.10
N ASP A 116 10.82 37.68 -19.88
CA ASP A 116 9.85 38.68 -19.40
C ASP A 116 8.52 38.71 -20.18
N ALA A 117 8.18 37.64 -20.92
CA ALA A 117 6.94 37.57 -21.71
C ALA A 117 5.70 37.99 -20.91
N PHE A 118 5.60 37.51 -19.68
CA PHE A 118 4.45 37.73 -18.79
C PHE A 118 4.58 38.93 -17.85
N LYS A 119 5.61 39.79 -18.00
CA LYS A 119 5.92 40.89 -17.07
C LYS A 119 4.75 41.83 -16.73
N SER A 120 3.82 41.99 -17.66
CA SER A 120 2.64 42.86 -17.49
C SER A 120 1.39 42.12 -16.97
N MET A 121 1.37 40.79 -16.96
CA MET A 121 0.19 39.97 -16.66
C MET A 121 0.09 39.61 -15.18
N LYS A 122 0.09 40.63 -14.31
CA LYS A 122 0.19 40.43 -12.86
C LYS A 122 -1.01 39.72 -12.25
N ASN A 123 -2.19 39.86 -12.86
CA ASN A 123 -3.44 39.29 -12.36
C ASN A 123 -3.67 37.84 -12.83
N LEU A 124 -2.76 37.27 -13.62
CA LEU A 124 -2.94 35.95 -14.20
C LEU A 124 -3.01 34.87 -13.10
N GLN A 125 -4.12 34.14 -13.06
CA GLN A 125 -4.42 33.05 -12.13
C GLN A 125 -4.34 31.68 -12.82
N VAL A 126 -4.75 31.59 -14.08
CA VAL A 126 -4.79 30.35 -14.87
C VAL A 126 -4.07 30.56 -16.20
N LEU A 127 -3.11 29.68 -16.50
CA LEU A 127 -2.38 29.65 -17.76
C LEU A 127 -2.37 28.24 -18.34
N ASP A 128 -2.93 28.08 -19.53
CA ASP A 128 -2.89 26.83 -20.29
C ASP A 128 -1.97 26.98 -21.52
N LEU A 129 -0.88 26.20 -21.53
CA LEU A 129 0.09 26.07 -22.61
C LEU A 129 0.13 24.63 -23.14
N SER A 130 -0.90 23.83 -22.88
CA SER A 130 -0.96 22.45 -23.32
C SER A 130 -0.99 22.29 -24.83
N SER A 131 -0.57 21.13 -25.35
CA SER A 131 -0.62 20.82 -26.78
C SER A 131 0.16 21.84 -27.64
N ASN A 132 1.36 22.21 -27.19
CA ASN A 132 2.28 23.11 -27.89
C ASN A 132 3.57 22.38 -28.30
N SER A 133 4.62 23.11 -28.68
CA SER A 133 5.90 22.56 -29.16
C SER A 133 7.09 22.95 -28.27
N LEU A 134 6.86 23.16 -26.97
CA LEU A 134 7.93 23.46 -26.01
C LEU A 134 8.84 22.24 -25.82
N ASN A 135 10.16 22.46 -25.94
CA ASN A 135 11.17 21.40 -25.80
C ASN A 135 11.99 21.54 -24.51
N ILE A 136 12.37 22.76 -24.14
CA ILE A 136 13.07 23.06 -22.89
C ILE A 136 12.32 24.19 -22.20
N LEU A 137 12.03 24.02 -20.91
CA LEU A 137 11.53 25.12 -20.10
C LEU A 137 12.72 25.87 -19.49
N GLN A 138 12.91 27.12 -19.92
CA GLN A 138 14.05 27.96 -19.55
C GLN A 138 13.89 28.56 -18.14
N GLU A 139 15.00 28.90 -17.50
CA GLU A 139 15.01 29.64 -16.25
C GLU A 139 14.18 30.93 -16.38
N TYR A 140 13.34 31.19 -15.37
CA TYR A 140 12.49 32.37 -15.29
C TYR A 140 11.42 32.49 -16.41
N ALA A 141 11.08 31.38 -17.10
CA ALA A 141 10.05 31.37 -18.14
C ALA A 141 8.70 31.99 -17.68
N PHE A 142 8.35 31.81 -16.40
CA PHE A 142 7.11 32.32 -15.80
C PHE A 142 7.35 33.41 -14.75
N MET A 143 8.45 34.15 -14.85
CA MET A 143 8.76 35.24 -13.94
C MET A 143 7.66 36.31 -13.98
N HIS A 144 7.43 36.97 -12.83
CA HIS A 144 6.43 38.02 -12.65
C HIS A 144 4.95 37.58 -12.64
N LEU A 145 4.68 36.31 -12.35
CA LEU A 145 3.32 35.77 -12.20
C LEU A 145 3.00 35.40 -10.73
N PRO A 146 2.90 36.38 -9.81
CA PRO A 146 2.76 36.12 -8.38
C PRO A 146 1.40 35.52 -7.99
N HIS A 147 0.37 35.67 -8.83
CA HIS A 147 -1.00 35.22 -8.54
C HIS A 147 -1.39 33.94 -9.29
N LEU A 148 -0.46 33.34 -10.05
CA LEU A 148 -0.74 32.13 -10.83
C LEU A 148 -0.96 30.93 -9.90
N LYS A 149 -2.12 30.29 -10.05
CA LYS A 149 -2.53 29.11 -9.28
C LYS A 149 -2.52 27.84 -10.11
N ASN A 150 -2.88 27.94 -11.40
CA ASN A 150 -3.02 26.79 -12.29
C ASN A 150 -2.17 26.98 -13.53
N LEU A 151 -1.27 26.03 -13.78
CA LEU A 151 -0.40 26.01 -14.94
C LEU A 151 -0.44 24.63 -15.60
N SER A 152 -0.89 24.60 -16.85
CA SER A 152 -0.82 23.40 -17.69
C SER A 152 0.21 23.59 -18.79
N ILE A 153 1.16 22.65 -18.88
CA ILE A 153 2.17 22.55 -19.96
C ILE A 153 2.18 21.10 -20.47
N SER A 154 1.04 20.41 -20.37
CA SER A 154 0.91 19.02 -20.81
C SER A 154 0.92 18.88 -22.32
N ASN A 155 1.15 17.68 -22.85
CA ASN A 155 1.15 17.40 -24.29
C ASN A 155 2.13 18.32 -25.08
N ASN A 156 3.29 18.59 -24.51
CA ASN A 156 4.39 19.28 -25.18
C ASN A 156 5.49 18.26 -25.52
N ARG A 157 6.70 18.73 -25.84
CA ARG A 157 7.87 17.88 -26.13
C ARG A 157 8.99 18.11 -25.13
N LEU A 158 8.65 18.44 -23.88
CA LEU A 158 9.63 18.86 -22.89
C LEU A 158 10.57 17.71 -22.56
N GLN A 159 11.87 17.90 -22.85
CA GLN A 159 12.95 16.97 -22.50
C GLN A 159 13.59 17.34 -21.16
N SER A 160 13.60 18.63 -20.82
CA SER A 160 14.15 19.14 -19.57
C SER A 160 13.43 20.40 -19.08
N VAL A 161 13.51 20.61 -17.76
CA VAL A 161 13.05 21.82 -17.07
C VAL A 161 14.22 22.38 -16.27
N GLU A 162 14.60 23.62 -16.52
CA GLU A 162 15.71 24.27 -15.81
C GLU A 162 15.31 24.64 -14.37
N ILE A 163 16.30 24.65 -13.46
CA ILE A 163 16.09 24.74 -12.00
C ILE A 163 15.23 25.94 -11.57
N LYS A 164 15.33 27.07 -12.27
CA LYS A 164 14.62 28.32 -11.92
C LYS A 164 13.43 28.63 -12.82
N SER A 165 12.95 27.64 -13.58
CA SER A 165 11.80 27.81 -14.48
C SER A 165 10.55 28.33 -13.76
N PHE A 166 10.35 27.88 -12.52
CA PHE A 166 9.17 28.19 -11.70
C PHE A 166 9.48 29.11 -10.49
N TYR A 167 10.59 29.83 -10.54
CA TYR A 167 11.15 30.55 -9.38
C TYR A 167 10.17 31.49 -8.65
N ASP A 168 9.33 32.22 -9.39
CA ASP A 168 8.40 33.22 -8.85
C ASP A 168 6.98 32.69 -8.58
N LEU A 169 6.70 31.41 -8.88
CA LEU A 169 5.35 30.84 -8.83
C LEU A 169 4.96 30.36 -7.42
N LEU A 170 5.09 31.24 -6.42
CA LEU A 170 4.92 30.89 -5.01
C LEU A 170 3.49 30.45 -4.63
N ASN A 171 2.49 30.89 -5.41
CA ASN A 171 1.08 30.59 -5.20
C ASN A 171 0.53 29.49 -6.12
N LEU A 172 1.39 28.79 -6.85
CA LEU A 172 0.94 27.72 -7.75
C LEU A 172 0.40 26.54 -6.94
N GLU A 173 -0.83 26.14 -7.24
CA GLU A 173 -1.54 25.02 -6.59
C GLU A 173 -1.60 23.79 -7.51
N HIS A 174 -1.71 23.99 -8.82
CA HIS A 174 -1.85 22.94 -9.82
C HIS A 174 -0.82 23.10 -10.95
N LEU A 175 0.03 22.08 -11.13
CA LEU A 175 0.99 21.99 -12.23
C LEU A 175 0.82 20.68 -13.01
N ASP A 176 0.46 20.80 -14.29
CA ASP A 176 0.38 19.66 -15.20
C ASP A 176 1.52 19.68 -16.22
N LEU A 177 2.36 18.66 -16.17
CA LEU A 177 3.48 18.39 -17.06
C LEU A 177 3.33 17.00 -17.74
N SER A 178 2.12 16.44 -17.74
CA SER A 178 1.85 15.13 -18.34
C SER A 178 2.05 15.10 -19.86
N ASN A 179 2.26 13.91 -20.41
CA ASN A 179 2.44 13.73 -21.87
C ASN A 179 3.59 14.60 -22.42
N ASN A 180 4.76 14.47 -21.82
CA ASN A 180 6.01 15.12 -22.25
C ASN A 180 7.12 14.05 -22.35
N ASN A 181 8.37 14.45 -22.62
CA ASN A 181 9.52 13.56 -22.76
C ASN A 181 10.53 13.74 -21.62
N LEU A 182 10.07 14.08 -20.42
CA LEU A 182 10.96 14.29 -19.27
C LEU A 182 11.57 12.96 -18.84
N THR A 183 12.90 12.91 -18.77
CA THR A 183 13.65 11.72 -18.33
C THR A 183 14.15 11.82 -16.89
N PHE A 184 14.29 13.05 -16.39
CA PHE A 184 14.79 13.34 -15.06
C PHE A 184 13.95 14.44 -14.39
N VAL A 185 13.61 14.22 -13.12
CA VAL A 185 12.96 15.22 -12.28
C VAL A 185 13.98 15.79 -11.30
N ASP A 186 14.30 17.07 -11.45
CA ASP A 186 15.22 17.79 -10.56
C ASP A 186 14.43 18.69 -9.58
N ASN A 187 15.13 19.51 -8.79
CA ASN A 187 14.56 20.38 -7.77
C ASN A 187 13.84 21.63 -8.32
N TRP A 188 13.46 21.67 -9.59
CA TRP A 188 12.85 22.85 -10.22
C TRP A 188 11.48 23.23 -9.63
N PHE A 189 10.78 22.30 -8.97
CA PHE A 189 9.51 22.58 -8.26
C PHE A 189 9.70 22.89 -6.77
N ALA A 190 10.93 22.90 -6.25
CA ALA A 190 11.19 23.26 -4.86
C ALA A 190 10.71 24.68 -4.44
N PRO A 191 10.61 25.68 -5.34
CA PRO A 191 10.00 26.97 -5.02
C PRO A 191 8.48 26.93 -4.82
N LEU A 192 7.79 25.90 -5.33
CA LEU A 192 6.33 25.82 -5.40
C LEU A 192 5.72 25.40 -4.04
N LYS A 193 5.73 26.32 -3.06
CA LYS A 193 5.36 26.01 -1.67
C LYS A 193 3.90 25.64 -1.47
N ASN A 194 3.01 26.11 -2.34
CA ASN A 194 1.56 25.89 -2.26
C ASN A 194 1.07 24.79 -3.21
N LEU A 195 1.98 24.03 -3.84
CA LEU A 195 1.62 23.01 -4.83
C LEU A 195 0.82 21.87 -4.19
N GLN A 196 -0.42 21.69 -4.64
CA GLN A 196 -1.32 20.64 -4.19
C GLN A 196 -1.36 19.47 -5.19
N VAL A 197 -1.25 19.77 -6.49
CA VAL A 197 -1.37 18.77 -7.56
C VAL A 197 -0.19 18.93 -8.52
N LEU A 198 0.57 17.85 -8.68
CA LEU A 198 1.64 17.71 -9.67
C LEU A 198 1.34 16.50 -10.55
N ILE A 199 1.13 16.73 -11.84
CA ILE A 199 0.85 15.66 -12.80
C ILE A 199 2.05 15.47 -13.71
N LEU A 200 2.68 14.29 -13.61
CA LEU A 200 3.86 13.89 -14.41
C LEU A 200 3.62 12.61 -15.22
N SER A 201 2.37 12.14 -15.29
CA SER A 201 2.02 10.92 -16.02
C SER A 201 2.40 10.99 -17.51
N HIS A 202 2.70 9.85 -18.13
CA HIS A 202 3.08 9.78 -19.54
C HIS A 202 4.31 10.64 -19.86
N ASN A 203 5.34 10.53 -19.02
CA ASN A 203 6.70 10.98 -19.30
C ASN A 203 7.64 9.75 -19.36
N GLU A 204 8.90 9.99 -19.69
CA GLU A 204 9.96 8.96 -19.76
C GLU A 204 10.86 8.97 -18.52
N ILE A 205 10.30 9.28 -17.34
CA ILE A 205 11.07 9.54 -16.12
C ILE A 205 11.79 8.27 -15.67
N ILE A 206 13.12 8.32 -15.67
CA ILE A 206 14.03 7.24 -15.25
C ILE A 206 14.51 7.47 -13.82
N SER A 207 14.74 8.73 -13.44
CA SER A 207 15.24 9.08 -12.10
C SER A 207 14.74 10.44 -11.63
N ILE A 208 14.79 10.62 -10.31
CA ILE A 208 14.39 11.85 -9.62
C ILE A 208 15.52 12.21 -8.66
N ALA A 209 15.86 13.48 -8.51
CA ALA A 209 16.90 13.88 -7.56
C ALA A 209 16.46 13.66 -6.11
N ASN A 210 17.36 13.17 -5.25
CA ASN A 210 17.05 12.80 -3.86
C ASN A 210 16.41 13.92 -3.02
N ASN A 211 16.59 15.18 -3.42
CA ASN A 211 16.11 16.36 -2.70
C ASN A 211 14.96 17.10 -3.39
N SER A 212 14.40 16.57 -4.49
CA SER A 212 13.41 17.32 -5.28
C SER A 212 12.16 17.66 -4.50
N PHE A 213 11.78 16.82 -3.53
CA PHE A 213 10.60 17.05 -2.70
C PHE A 213 10.92 17.36 -1.23
N THR A 214 12.18 17.56 -0.82
CA THR A 214 12.51 17.81 0.60
C THR A 214 12.28 19.25 1.06
N SER A 215 12.13 20.19 0.13
CA SER A 215 11.98 21.62 0.42
C SER A 215 10.53 22.11 0.50
N ASN A 216 9.55 21.26 0.25
CA ASN A 216 8.13 21.65 0.20
C ASN A 216 7.42 21.38 1.54
N LEU A 217 6.42 22.20 1.86
CA LEU A 217 5.61 22.09 3.08
C LEU A 217 4.42 21.16 2.81
N TRP A 218 4.69 19.86 2.67
CA TRP A 218 3.65 18.91 2.27
C TRP A 218 2.53 18.81 3.31
N VAL A 219 1.31 19.08 2.85
CA VAL A 219 0.08 18.75 3.57
C VAL A 219 -0.31 17.34 3.14
N CYS A 220 0.01 16.37 4.00
CA CYS A 220 -0.27 14.97 3.75
C CYS A 220 -1.72 14.65 4.10
N ASP A 221 -2.63 15.01 3.19
CA ASP A 221 -4.04 14.67 3.25
C ASP A 221 -4.43 13.75 2.06
N LYS A 222 -5.73 13.48 1.91
CA LYS A 222 -6.25 12.61 0.84
C LYS A 222 -6.00 13.16 -0.57
N LYS A 223 -5.76 14.46 -0.74
CA LYS A 223 -5.46 15.06 -2.05
C LYS A 223 -4.08 14.66 -2.57
N LEU A 224 -3.18 14.25 -1.68
CA LEU A 224 -1.84 13.80 -2.06
C LEU A 224 -1.78 12.35 -2.56
N LEU A 225 -2.90 11.60 -2.53
CA LEU A 225 -2.97 10.21 -2.98
C LEU A 225 -2.49 9.99 -4.43
N PRO A 226 -2.81 10.84 -5.42
CA PRO A 226 -2.29 10.67 -6.78
C PRO A 226 -0.77 10.76 -6.86
N LEU A 227 -0.15 11.64 -6.08
CA LEU A 227 1.30 11.77 -5.99
C LEU A 227 1.92 10.50 -5.37
N HIS A 228 1.27 9.93 -4.36
CA HIS A 228 1.68 8.64 -3.77
C HIS A 228 1.62 7.48 -4.75
N ASP A 229 0.50 7.32 -5.47
CA ASP A 229 0.36 6.25 -6.47
C ASP A 229 1.42 6.34 -7.57
N TRP A 230 1.83 7.57 -7.90
CA TRP A 230 2.94 7.83 -8.79
C TRP A 230 4.30 7.48 -8.16
N LEU A 231 4.60 7.97 -6.95
CA LEU A 231 5.86 7.70 -6.24
C LEU A 231 6.09 6.20 -5.98
N ARG A 232 5.04 5.42 -5.71
CA ARG A 232 5.12 3.97 -5.47
C ARG A 232 5.70 3.20 -6.67
N LYS A 233 5.64 3.76 -7.88
CA LYS A 233 6.23 3.15 -9.09
C LYS A 233 7.76 3.21 -9.11
N TYR A 234 8.38 4.02 -8.25
CA TYR A 234 9.82 4.31 -8.27
C TYR A 234 10.46 3.99 -6.90
N GLU A 235 11.16 2.86 -6.80
CA GLU A 235 11.66 2.28 -5.53
C GLU A 235 12.70 3.14 -4.77
N THR A 236 13.36 4.10 -5.44
CA THR A 236 14.46 4.91 -4.90
C THR A 236 14.04 5.98 -3.89
N TYR A 237 12.74 6.23 -3.70
CA TYR A 237 12.25 7.37 -2.92
C TYR A 237 11.90 7.09 -1.44
N LYS A 238 12.36 5.97 -0.87
CA LYS A 238 12.08 5.63 0.54
C LYS A 238 12.61 6.64 1.57
N GLU A 239 13.50 7.56 1.18
CA GLU A 239 14.21 8.47 2.09
C GLU A 239 13.90 9.98 1.90
N GLY A 240 12.90 10.37 1.11
CA GLY A 240 12.65 11.79 0.80
C GLY A 240 11.19 12.22 0.94
N ALA A 241 10.98 13.53 1.13
CA ALA A 241 9.72 14.25 1.36
C ALA A 241 9.04 13.95 2.70
N ILE A 242 8.99 14.97 3.54
CA ILE A 242 8.46 14.88 4.90
C ILE A 242 7.17 15.70 4.98
N CYS A 243 6.15 15.12 5.60
CA CYS A 243 4.90 15.79 5.89
C CYS A 243 5.12 16.91 6.91
N SER A 244 4.63 18.10 6.57
CA SER A 244 4.60 19.26 7.45
C SER A 244 3.28 19.36 8.22
N GLU A 245 2.19 18.96 7.57
CA GLU A 245 0.83 18.92 8.10
C GLU A 245 0.12 17.62 7.65
N PRO A 246 -0.96 17.17 8.30
CA PRO A 246 -1.47 17.67 9.60
C PRO A 246 -0.54 17.28 10.77
N PRO A 247 -0.74 17.83 11.99
CA PRO A 247 0.19 17.62 13.11
C PRO A 247 0.39 16.14 13.47
N GLU A 248 -0.63 15.30 13.25
CA GLU A 248 -0.59 13.86 13.52
C GLU A 248 0.29 13.08 12.53
N LEU A 249 0.53 13.65 11.35
CA LEU A 249 1.37 13.05 10.30
C LEU A 249 2.68 13.83 10.11
N ARG A 250 2.93 14.86 10.92
CA ARG A 250 4.14 15.64 10.87
C ARG A 250 5.37 14.76 11.06
N SER A 251 6.42 15.02 10.30
CA SER A 251 7.69 14.29 10.34
C SER A 251 7.67 12.87 9.79
N TYR A 252 6.51 12.32 9.42
CA TYR A 252 6.46 11.11 8.60
C TYR A 252 6.88 11.42 7.17
N THR A 253 7.48 10.44 6.50
CA THR A 253 7.65 10.53 5.04
C THR A 253 6.28 10.54 4.38
N ILE A 254 6.16 11.21 3.22
CA ILE A 254 4.92 11.21 2.43
C ILE A 254 4.41 9.78 2.21
N GLN A 255 5.31 8.84 1.90
CA GLN A 255 4.98 7.44 1.71
C GLN A 255 4.32 6.83 2.96
N HIS A 256 4.93 7.01 4.13
CA HIS A 256 4.44 6.44 5.39
C HIS A 256 3.12 7.08 5.82
N ALA A 257 3.02 8.41 5.71
CA ALA A 257 1.81 9.15 6.04
C ALA A 257 0.62 8.74 5.15
N LEU A 258 0.86 8.51 3.86
CA LEU A 258 -0.21 8.10 2.94
C LEU A 258 -0.56 6.62 3.04
N GLU A 259 0.38 5.75 3.47
CA GLU A 259 0.04 4.39 3.90
C GLU A 259 -0.87 4.40 5.13
N ILE A 260 -0.63 5.29 6.11
CA ILE A 260 -1.55 5.49 7.24
C ILE A 260 -2.92 5.94 6.72
N LEU A 261 -2.98 6.95 5.85
CA LEU A 261 -4.25 7.47 5.31
C LEU A 261 -5.02 6.43 4.46
N TYR A 262 -4.31 5.58 3.72
CA TYR A 262 -4.90 4.47 2.96
C TYR A 262 -5.49 3.42 3.91
N LEU A 263 -4.76 3.05 4.96
CA LEU A 263 -5.26 2.13 6.00
C LEU A 263 -6.45 2.74 6.76
N GLU A 264 -6.40 4.04 7.09
CA GLU A 264 -7.50 4.75 7.74
C GLU A 264 -8.77 4.75 6.87
N ARG A 265 -8.64 4.93 5.55
CA ARG A 265 -9.75 4.77 4.60
C ARG A 265 -10.33 3.35 4.63
N GLN A 266 -9.49 2.32 4.69
CA GLN A 266 -9.98 0.94 4.84
C GLN A 266 -10.59 0.66 6.22
N THR A 267 -10.21 1.38 7.28
CA THR A 267 -10.89 1.27 8.58
C THR A 267 -12.22 2.03 8.68
N GLN A 268 -12.47 3.03 7.81
CA GLN A 268 -13.83 3.56 7.62
C GLN A 268 -14.75 2.51 6.98
N GLU A 269 -14.15 1.56 6.26
CA GLU A 269 -14.72 0.28 5.83
C GLU A 269 -14.32 -0.87 6.79
N CYS A 270 -14.08 -0.64 8.09
CA CYS A 270 -14.08 -1.77 9.03
C CYS A 270 -15.43 -2.46 8.80
N PRO A 271 -15.42 -3.72 8.32
CA PRO A 271 -16.57 -4.31 7.66
C PRO A 271 -17.74 -4.11 8.59
N THR A 272 -18.82 -3.56 8.02
CA THR A 272 -20.07 -3.31 8.72
C THR A 272 -20.31 -4.46 9.68
N CYS A 273 -20.01 -4.19 10.95
CA CYS A 273 -20.36 -5.01 12.09
C CYS A 273 -21.86 -4.87 12.30
N ASN A 274 -22.63 -5.03 11.22
CA ASN A 274 -24.04 -5.17 11.27
C ASN A 274 -24.24 -6.54 11.91
N VAL A 275 -24.40 -6.47 13.25
CA VAL A 275 -24.68 -7.50 14.25
C VAL A 275 -23.53 -7.88 15.21
N THR A 276 -22.23 -7.57 14.99
CA THR A 276 -21.19 -7.82 16.03
C THR A 276 -20.11 -6.73 16.13
N MET A 277 -20.32 -5.79 17.05
CA MET A 277 -19.42 -4.71 17.47
C MET A 277 -17.97 -5.16 17.78
N CYS A 278 -17.03 -5.16 16.84
CA CYS A 278 -15.60 -5.26 17.16
C CYS A 278 -14.91 -3.90 17.00
N ASN A 279 -13.90 -3.61 17.82
CA ASN A 279 -13.13 -2.37 17.73
C ASN A 279 -11.85 -2.59 16.92
N CYS A 280 -11.59 -1.76 15.92
CA CYS A 280 -10.35 -1.77 15.15
C CYS A 280 -9.42 -0.64 15.62
N THR A 281 -8.13 -0.92 15.85
CA THR A 281 -7.13 0.13 16.14
C THR A 281 -5.92 0.00 15.21
N ILE A 282 -5.41 1.14 14.72
CA ILE A 282 -4.23 1.20 13.87
C ILE A 282 -3.03 1.64 14.71
N SER A 283 -1.96 0.86 14.69
CA SER A 283 -0.65 1.31 15.16
C SER A 283 0.06 2.03 14.02
N LYS A 284 0.14 3.37 14.09
CA LYS A 284 0.71 4.23 13.04
C LYS A 284 2.18 3.93 12.74
N ASP A 285 2.97 3.60 13.76
CA ASP A 285 4.40 3.36 13.61
C ASP A 285 4.72 2.01 12.97
N LYS A 286 3.87 1.00 13.22
CA LYS A 286 4.06 -0.36 12.70
C LYS A 286 3.20 -0.67 11.48
N LEU A 287 2.29 0.24 11.10
CA LEU A 287 1.30 0.07 10.02
C LEU A 287 0.50 -1.24 10.18
N VAL A 288 0.15 -1.55 11.42
CA VAL A 288 -0.50 -2.79 11.81
C VAL A 288 -1.90 -2.50 12.33
N ILE A 289 -2.86 -3.33 11.92
CA ILE A 289 -4.22 -3.31 12.46
C ILE A 289 -4.34 -4.35 13.59
N THR A 290 -4.87 -3.89 14.72
CA THR A 290 -5.31 -4.74 15.83
C THR A 290 -6.82 -4.75 15.86
N VAL A 291 -7.42 -5.94 15.90
CA VAL A 291 -8.88 -6.12 15.94
C VAL A 291 -9.26 -6.69 17.31
N ASP A 292 -10.11 -5.97 18.02
CA ASP A 292 -10.63 -6.38 19.32
C ASP A 292 -12.11 -6.76 19.26
N CYS A 293 -12.34 -8.08 19.32
CA CYS A 293 -13.64 -8.72 19.38
C CYS A 293 -13.87 -9.42 20.74
N SER A 294 -13.17 -8.98 21.79
CA SER A 294 -13.30 -9.59 23.11
C SER A 294 -14.65 -9.29 23.76
N SER A 295 -15.13 -10.23 24.58
CA SER A 295 -16.38 -10.07 25.37
C SER A 295 -17.63 -9.78 24.52
N ARG A 296 -17.67 -10.25 23.26
CA ARG A 296 -18.80 -10.02 22.33
C ARG A 296 -19.76 -11.21 22.20
N GLY A 297 -19.54 -12.28 22.98
CA GLY A 297 -20.39 -13.47 22.96
C GLY A 297 -20.22 -14.33 21.70
N LEU A 298 -19.10 -14.20 20.98
CA LEU A 298 -18.83 -14.96 19.76
C LEU A 298 -18.79 -16.47 20.04
N THR A 299 -19.39 -17.25 19.15
CA THR A 299 -19.41 -18.73 19.23
C THR A 299 -18.47 -19.41 18.23
N ARG A 300 -18.00 -18.66 17.22
CA ARG A 300 -17.07 -19.09 16.17
C ARG A 300 -16.08 -17.97 15.83
N LEU A 301 -15.00 -18.31 15.12
CA LEU A 301 -14.04 -17.34 14.60
C LEU A 301 -14.70 -16.42 13.56
N PRO A 302 -14.36 -15.11 13.53
CA PRO A 302 -14.91 -14.16 12.57
C PRO A 302 -14.46 -14.50 11.13
N GLU A 303 -15.39 -14.42 10.19
CA GLU A 303 -15.15 -14.78 8.79
C GLU A 303 -14.36 -13.71 8.03
N VAL A 304 -14.64 -12.43 8.33
CA VAL A 304 -14.04 -11.26 7.68
C VAL A 304 -13.30 -10.43 8.71
N LEU A 305 -12.09 -10.00 8.35
CA LEU A 305 -11.28 -9.03 9.10
C LEU A 305 -10.82 -7.93 8.14
N PRO A 306 -10.39 -6.76 8.65
CA PRO A 306 -9.63 -5.80 7.85
C PRO A 306 -8.35 -6.44 7.29
N HIS A 307 -7.96 -6.05 6.08
CA HIS A 307 -6.67 -6.46 5.50
C HIS A 307 -5.50 -6.02 6.40
N ARG A 308 -4.43 -6.82 6.47
CA ARG A 308 -3.25 -6.56 7.33
C ARG A 308 -3.54 -6.56 8.84
N THR A 309 -4.57 -7.27 9.27
CA THR A 309 -4.79 -7.54 10.70
C THR A 309 -3.66 -8.43 11.23
N LYS A 310 -2.85 -7.90 12.15
CA LYS A 310 -1.72 -8.63 12.73
C LYS A 310 -2.06 -9.28 14.06
N ALA A 311 -2.91 -8.61 14.84
CA ALA A 311 -3.31 -9.04 16.17
C ALA A 311 -4.84 -9.10 16.27
N LEU A 312 -5.35 -10.22 16.79
CA LEU A 312 -6.77 -10.49 16.91
C LEU A 312 -7.11 -10.93 18.34
N ASN A 313 -7.88 -10.08 19.03
CA ASN A 313 -8.35 -10.34 20.39
C ASN A 313 -9.75 -10.98 20.35
N LEU A 314 -9.85 -12.24 20.77
CA LEU A 314 -11.09 -13.01 20.85
C LEU A 314 -11.35 -13.57 22.25
N TYR A 315 -10.67 -13.04 23.27
CA TYR A 315 -10.79 -13.51 24.63
C TYR A 315 -12.17 -13.20 25.25
N ASN A 316 -12.56 -13.94 26.29
CA ASN A 316 -13.85 -13.80 26.99
C ASN A 316 -15.08 -13.99 26.07
N ASN A 317 -15.02 -14.95 25.15
CA ASN A 317 -16.14 -15.29 24.26
C ASN A 317 -16.67 -16.70 24.58
N LYS A 318 -17.52 -17.25 23.70
CA LYS A 318 -18.11 -18.59 23.80
C LYS A 318 -17.66 -19.47 22.63
N ILE A 319 -16.45 -19.26 22.13
CA ILE A 319 -15.91 -20.01 20.99
C ILE A 319 -15.63 -21.44 21.45
N ARG A 320 -16.14 -22.43 20.71
CA ARG A 320 -15.98 -23.85 21.03
C ARG A 320 -15.02 -24.59 20.10
N SER A 321 -15.03 -24.23 18.82
CA SER A 321 -14.23 -24.89 17.79
C SER A 321 -13.37 -23.90 17.03
N LEU A 322 -12.13 -24.31 16.73
CA LEU A 322 -11.18 -23.58 15.89
C LEU A 322 -11.21 -24.07 14.44
N ASN A 323 -12.39 -24.43 13.93
CA ASN A 323 -12.53 -24.73 12.51
C ASN A 323 -12.29 -23.45 11.68
N ILE A 324 -11.47 -23.57 10.64
CA ILE A 324 -11.09 -22.50 9.72
C ILE A 324 -11.63 -22.68 8.30
N ASP A 325 -12.41 -23.73 8.02
CA ASP A 325 -12.92 -24.04 6.68
C ASP A 325 -13.76 -22.90 6.07
N HIS A 326 -14.46 -22.14 6.92
CA HIS A 326 -15.28 -21.00 6.52
C HIS A 326 -14.51 -19.68 6.43
N ILE A 327 -13.21 -19.67 6.71
CA ILE A 327 -12.42 -18.43 6.82
C ILE A 327 -11.75 -18.09 5.49
N ASN A 328 -11.81 -16.80 5.12
CA ASN A 328 -11.07 -16.31 3.96
C ASN A 328 -9.56 -16.23 4.25
N ILE A 329 -8.81 -17.10 3.59
CA ILE A 329 -7.35 -17.24 3.73
C ILE A 329 -6.61 -15.93 3.48
N SER A 330 -7.00 -15.17 2.45
CA SER A 330 -6.28 -13.95 2.06
C SER A 330 -6.34 -12.85 3.11
N VAL A 331 -7.34 -12.90 3.99
CA VAL A 331 -7.61 -11.87 4.99
C VAL A 331 -6.95 -12.19 6.32
N TRP A 332 -6.95 -13.46 6.70
CA TRP A 332 -6.33 -13.92 7.94
C TRP A 332 -4.83 -14.23 7.79
N LEU A 333 -4.28 -14.22 6.56
CA LEU A 333 -2.88 -14.56 6.26
C LEU A 333 -1.88 -13.78 7.13
N ASP A 334 -2.21 -12.51 7.41
CA ASP A 334 -1.35 -11.57 8.13
C ASP A 334 -1.42 -11.71 9.65
N VAL A 335 -2.36 -12.50 10.18
CA VAL A 335 -2.57 -12.67 11.63
C VAL A 335 -1.40 -13.44 12.24
N SER A 336 -0.73 -12.81 13.20
CA SER A 336 0.41 -13.41 13.93
C SER A 336 0.18 -13.50 15.44
N PHE A 337 -0.73 -12.71 16.00
CA PHE A 337 -1.06 -12.75 17.43
C PHE A 337 -2.55 -13.09 17.58
N LEU A 338 -2.84 -14.23 18.18
CA LEU A 338 -4.21 -14.74 18.33
C LEU A 338 -4.53 -15.01 19.80
N TYR A 339 -5.45 -14.23 20.35
CA TYR A 339 -5.82 -14.32 21.77
C TYR A 339 -7.20 -14.96 21.94
N LEU A 340 -7.22 -16.20 22.45
CA LEU A 340 -8.43 -17.03 22.60
C LEU A 340 -8.68 -17.47 24.05
N ASN A 341 -8.03 -16.83 25.03
CA ASN A 341 -8.21 -17.19 26.44
C ASN A 341 -9.64 -16.93 26.94
N ASN A 342 -10.07 -17.69 27.96
CA ASN A 342 -11.42 -17.59 28.53
C ASN A 342 -12.52 -17.82 27.48
N ASN A 343 -12.42 -18.90 26.72
CA ASN A 343 -13.46 -19.38 25.81
C ASN A 343 -13.94 -20.77 26.28
N ILE A 344 -14.67 -21.50 25.43
CA ILE A 344 -15.13 -22.87 25.70
C ILE A 344 -14.54 -23.87 24.72
N ILE A 345 -13.30 -23.63 24.27
CA ILE A 345 -12.63 -24.44 23.24
C ILE A 345 -12.31 -25.81 23.83
N ASP A 346 -12.86 -26.87 23.23
CA ASP A 346 -12.66 -28.27 23.66
C ASP A 346 -11.73 -29.05 22.73
N SER A 347 -11.46 -28.55 21.52
CA SER A 347 -10.55 -29.19 20.58
C SER A 347 -9.81 -28.19 19.67
N VAL A 348 -8.52 -28.46 19.43
CA VAL A 348 -7.68 -27.73 18.46
C VAL A 348 -7.53 -28.46 17.12
N LYS A 349 -8.23 -29.59 16.90
CA LYS A 349 -8.12 -30.40 15.66
C LYS A 349 -8.42 -29.62 14.39
N GLY A 350 -9.28 -28.60 14.45
CA GLY A 350 -9.57 -27.71 13.32
C GLY A 350 -8.37 -26.92 12.80
N LEU A 351 -7.25 -26.89 13.53
CA LEU A 351 -6.00 -26.27 13.11
C LEU A 351 -5.02 -27.25 12.47
N GLU A 352 -5.33 -28.54 12.42
CA GLU A 352 -4.43 -29.57 11.88
C GLU A 352 -4.06 -29.28 10.42
N GLY A 353 -2.75 -29.14 10.15
CA GLY A 353 -2.27 -28.87 8.78
C GLY A 353 -2.61 -27.49 8.26
N SER A 354 -3.20 -26.62 9.10
CA SER A 354 -3.56 -25.27 8.72
C SER A 354 -2.35 -24.38 8.46
N TRP A 355 -2.52 -23.43 7.55
CA TRP A 355 -1.56 -22.34 7.33
C TRP A 355 -1.52 -21.37 8.51
N LEU A 356 -2.61 -21.27 9.30
CA LEU A 356 -2.71 -20.34 10.43
C LEU A 356 -1.64 -20.64 11.49
N LEU A 357 -1.49 -21.90 11.90
CA LEU A 357 -0.46 -22.28 12.90
C LEU A 357 0.97 -21.98 12.45
N LYS A 358 1.25 -21.91 11.15
CA LYS A 358 2.59 -21.61 10.64
C LYS A 358 2.94 -20.11 10.75
N ASN A 359 1.94 -19.24 10.71
CA ASN A 359 2.11 -17.78 10.69
C ASN A 359 1.99 -17.14 12.08
N LEU A 360 1.49 -17.88 13.07
CA LEU A 360 1.33 -17.39 14.44
C LEU A 360 2.67 -17.30 15.17
N VAL A 361 2.89 -16.15 15.79
CA VAL A 361 3.97 -15.85 16.73
C VAL A 361 3.49 -16.05 18.16
N ALA A 362 2.23 -15.68 18.45
CA ALA A 362 1.61 -15.88 19.76
C ALA A 362 0.22 -16.50 19.66
N LEU A 363 -0.03 -17.51 20.51
CA LEU A 363 -1.32 -18.19 20.63
C LEU A 363 -1.70 -18.35 22.11
N HIS A 364 -2.80 -17.71 22.53
CA HIS A 364 -3.30 -17.82 23.90
C HIS A 364 -4.54 -18.70 23.97
N LEU A 365 -4.42 -19.88 24.60
CA LEU A 365 -5.50 -20.85 24.79
C LEU A 365 -5.80 -21.12 26.28
N SER A 366 -5.26 -20.32 27.20
CA SER A 366 -5.52 -20.46 28.63
C SER A 366 -7.00 -20.37 28.99
N ASN A 367 -7.41 -21.07 30.05
CA ASN A 367 -8.78 -21.06 30.59
C ASN A 367 -9.83 -21.43 29.53
N ASN A 368 -9.64 -22.58 28.88
CA ASN A 368 -10.59 -23.18 27.95
C ASN A 368 -11.05 -24.55 28.48
N ARG A 369 -11.53 -25.45 27.61
CA ARG A 369 -12.01 -26.79 27.94
C ARG A 369 -11.14 -27.89 27.30
N LEU A 370 -9.88 -27.59 26.99
CA LEU A 370 -8.97 -28.54 26.37
C LEU A 370 -8.58 -29.63 27.37
N THR A 371 -8.71 -30.88 26.96
CA THR A 371 -8.29 -32.05 27.76
C THR A 371 -7.01 -32.68 27.23
N GLU A 372 -6.76 -32.56 25.94
CA GLU A 372 -5.57 -33.05 25.24
C GLU A 372 -5.23 -32.18 24.03
N ILE A 373 -3.97 -32.23 23.59
CA ILE A 373 -3.56 -31.72 22.27
C ILE A 373 -3.01 -32.92 21.48
N PRO A 374 -3.55 -33.20 20.28
CA PRO A 374 -3.03 -34.26 19.44
C PRO A 374 -1.55 -34.09 19.10
N ILE A 375 -0.79 -35.19 19.11
CA ILE A 375 0.67 -35.17 18.95
C ILE A 375 1.12 -34.53 17.63
N HIS A 376 0.38 -34.73 16.54
CA HIS A 376 0.74 -34.15 15.24
C HIS A 376 0.63 -32.61 15.23
N ILE A 377 -0.27 -32.02 16.03
CA ILE A 377 -0.36 -30.56 16.19
C ILE A 377 0.83 -30.05 17.02
N LEU A 378 1.22 -30.78 18.06
CA LEU A 378 2.40 -30.46 18.88
C LEU A 378 3.68 -30.44 18.03
N GLU A 379 3.85 -31.38 17.11
CA GLU A 379 4.99 -31.40 16.18
C GLU A 379 4.95 -30.26 15.16
N GLN A 380 3.77 -29.86 14.68
CA GLN A 380 3.62 -28.69 13.80
C GLN A 380 4.04 -27.39 14.49
N ILE A 381 3.72 -27.23 15.79
CA ILE A 381 4.13 -26.08 16.59
C ILE A 381 5.65 -26.03 16.75
N ARG A 382 6.32 -27.18 16.92
CA ARG A 382 7.77 -27.29 17.12
C ARG A 382 8.60 -26.72 15.94
N GLY A 383 8.06 -26.78 14.73
CA GLY A 383 8.73 -26.30 13.51
C GLY A 383 8.23 -24.94 12.99
N GLY A 384 7.36 -24.25 13.74
CA GLY A 384 6.70 -23.01 13.32
C GLY A 384 7.40 -21.73 13.82
N LEU A 385 6.73 -20.59 13.62
CA LEU A 385 7.17 -19.26 14.08
C LEU A 385 6.72 -18.93 15.52
N LEU A 386 6.08 -19.87 16.22
CA LEU A 386 5.43 -19.64 17.50
C LEU A 386 6.48 -19.45 18.61
N ASP A 387 6.47 -18.26 19.24
CA ASP A 387 7.36 -17.89 20.34
C ASP A 387 6.62 -17.84 21.69
N GLU A 388 5.29 -17.62 21.66
CA GLU A 388 4.47 -17.55 22.87
C GLU A 388 3.23 -18.45 22.78
N LEU A 389 3.15 -19.44 23.68
CA LEU A 389 2.00 -20.34 23.81
C LEU A 389 1.51 -20.40 25.26
N TYR A 390 0.23 -20.13 25.48
CA TYR A 390 -0.39 -20.17 26.80
C TYR A 390 -1.47 -21.26 26.86
N LEU A 391 -1.28 -22.24 27.75
CA LEU A 391 -2.13 -23.45 27.88
C LEU A 391 -2.73 -23.64 29.29
N SER A 392 -2.42 -22.74 30.22
CA SER A 392 -2.80 -22.86 31.63
C SER A 392 -4.31 -22.85 31.87
N GLY A 393 -4.78 -23.46 32.96
CA GLY A 393 -6.19 -23.40 33.35
C GLY A 393 -7.15 -24.18 32.44
N ASN A 394 -6.63 -25.14 31.67
CA ASN A 394 -7.43 -26.12 30.94
C ASN A 394 -7.53 -27.44 31.74
N PRO A 395 -8.63 -28.20 31.63
CA PRO A 395 -8.84 -29.45 32.34
C PRO A 395 -8.05 -30.61 31.70
N TRP A 396 -6.72 -30.56 31.76
CA TRP A 396 -5.86 -31.56 31.12
C TRP A 396 -6.03 -32.96 31.72
N THR A 397 -6.23 -33.95 30.86
CA THR A 397 -6.22 -35.36 31.28
C THR A 397 -4.80 -35.77 31.70
N CYS A 398 -4.67 -36.51 32.79
CA CYS A 398 -3.39 -37.06 33.27
C CYS A 398 -3.41 -38.58 33.33
N ASP A 399 -3.11 -39.20 32.19
CA ASP A 399 -3.05 -40.65 31.99
C ASP A 399 -1.77 -41.06 31.22
N CYS A 400 -1.74 -42.28 30.69
CA CYS A 400 -0.58 -42.75 29.93
C CYS A 400 -0.37 -42.00 28.60
N ASN A 401 -1.42 -41.42 28.01
CA ASN A 401 -1.34 -40.63 26.78
C ASN A 401 -0.71 -39.25 27.03
N THR A 402 -0.88 -38.71 28.24
CA THR A 402 -0.28 -37.44 28.68
C THR A 402 1.25 -37.48 28.72
N VAL A 403 1.88 -38.65 28.80
CA VAL A 403 3.36 -38.78 28.83
C VAL A 403 4.03 -38.10 27.64
N ARG A 404 3.42 -38.18 26.44
CA ARG A 404 3.99 -37.53 25.25
C ARG A 404 3.84 -36.02 25.30
N PHE A 405 2.68 -35.54 25.74
CA PHE A 405 2.44 -34.11 25.93
C PHE A 405 3.37 -33.54 27.01
N GLN A 406 3.60 -34.28 28.10
CA GLN A 406 4.55 -33.92 29.16
C GLN A 406 5.98 -33.78 28.61
N ALA A 407 6.46 -34.75 27.83
CA ALA A 407 7.79 -34.68 27.24
C ALA A 407 7.92 -33.47 26.30
N TRP A 408 6.90 -33.24 25.46
CA TRP A 408 6.85 -32.07 24.58
C TRP A 408 6.87 -30.75 25.35
N LEU A 409 6.12 -30.66 26.46
CA LEU A 409 6.11 -29.48 27.33
C LEU A 409 7.51 -29.19 27.88
N GLN A 410 8.24 -30.21 28.33
CA GLN A 410 9.61 -30.06 28.85
C GLN A 410 10.58 -29.61 27.76
N ASP A 411 10.45 -30.15 26.55
CA ASP A 411 11.29 -29.77 25.41
C ASP A 411 11.01 -28.33 24.91
N ASN A 412 9.80 -27.80 25.15
CA ASN A 412 9.35 -26.49 24.66
C ASN A 412 9.11 -25.47 25.78
N TYR A 413 9.79 -25.60 26.93
CA TYR A 413 9.61 -24.71 28.09
C TYR A 413 9.86 -23.21 27.80
N ARG A 414 10.59 -22.88 26.72
CA ARG A 414 10.83 -21.48 26.31
C ARG A 414 9.66 -20.86 25.55
N THR A 415 8.93 -21.66 24.79
CA THR A 415 7.77 -21.21 24.00
C THR A 415 6.51 -21.22 24.86
N VAL A 416 6.38 -22.23 25.73
CA VAL A 416 5.22 -22.38 26.61
C VAL A 416 5.36 -21.45 27.82
N ARG A 417 4.48 -20.46 27.90
CA ARG A 417 4.39 -19.50 29.01
C ARG A 417 3.48 -20.03 30.12
N ASN A 418 3.70 -19.56 31.35
CA ASN A 418 2.95 -19.97 32.55
C ASN A 418 2.91 -21.51 32.74
N PHE A 419 4.07 -22.14 32.55
CA PHE A 419 4.26 -23.59 32.58
C PHE A 419 3.71 -24.26 33.84
N ASP A 420 3.85 -23.60 35.00
CA ASP A 420 3.35 -24.08 36.29
C ASP A 420 1.82 -24.18 36.37
N GLY A 421 1.09 -23.43 35.54
CA GLY A 421 -0.37 -23.42 35.51
C GLY A 421 -1.00 -24.50 34.62
N ILE A 422 -0.18 -25.41 34.06
CA ILE A 422 -0.62 -26.54 33.24
C ILE A 422 -0.77 -27.75 34.16
N CYS A 423 -1.93 -27.87 34.79
CA CYS A 423 -2.23 -28.88 35.81
C CYS A 423 -3.24 -29.92 35.33
N CYS A 424 -3.20 -31.10 35.96
CA CYS A 424 -4.21 -32.14 35.75
C CYS A 424 -5.60 -31.68 36.18
N SER A 425 -6.62 -32.16 35.46
CA SER A 425 -8.02 -31.97 35.77
C SER A 425 -8.40 -32.54 37.15
N GLU A 426 -9.48 -32.05 37.72
CA GLU A 426 -10.03 -32.57 38.98
C GLU A 426 -10.40 -34.07 38.89
N ASP A 427 -10.79 -34.53 37.70
CA ASP A 427 -11.13 -35.93 37.43
C ASP A 427 -9.91 -36.87 37.39
N SER A 428 -8.68 -36.33 37.48
CA SER A 428 -7.43 -37.11 37.47
C SER A 428 -7.10 -37.78 38.82
N GLY A 429 -8.08 -37.89 39.72
CA GLY A 429 -7.97 -38.59 40.99
C GLY A 429 -6.88 -37.99 41.90
N MET A 430 -5.94 -38.82 42.35
CA MET A 430 -4.86 -38.40 43.26
C MET A 430 -3.90 -37.36 42.68
N TYR A 431 -3.91 -37.15 41.37
CA TYR A 431 -3.06 -36.17 40.68
C TYR A 431 -3.81 -34.88 40.33
N ALA A 432 -5.07 -34.74 40.74
CA ALA A 432 -5.86 -33.53 40.54
C ALA A 432 -5.07 -32.27 40.94
N ASN A 433 -5.13 -31.24 40.08
CA ASN A 433 -4.43 -29.95 40.27
C ASN A 433 -2.90 -30.03 40.36
N SER A 434 -2.29 -31.19 40.12
CA SER A 434 -0.83 -31.32 40.08
C SER A 434 -0.29 -30.82 38.73
N PRO A 435 0.79 -30.01 38.72
CA PRO A 435 1.43 -29.59 37.47
C PRO A 435 1.96 -30.80 36.69
N ILE A 436 1.57 -30.92 35.41
CA ILE A 436 1.86 -32.10 34.58
C ILE A 436 3.35 -32.37 34.53
N TYR A 437 4.17 -31.33 34.36
CA TYR A 437 5.62 -31.47 34.22
C TYR A 437 6.34 -32.07 35.44
N ARG A 438 5.72 -32.00 36.63
CA ARG A 438 6.28 -32.54 37.89
C ARG A 438 5.97 -34.02 38.10
N LEU A 439 5.00 -34.56 37.39
CA LEU A 439 4.61 -35.95 37.53
C LEU A 439 5.68 -36.87 36.95
N LYS A 440 5.95 -38.00 37.60
CA LYS A 440 6.85 -39.02 37.05
C LYS A 440 6.12 -39.78 35.95
N LYS A 441 6.86 -40.25 34.95
CA LYS A 441 6.31 -41.13 33.90
C LYS A 441 5.61 -42.36 34.47
N SER A 442 6.10 -42.93 35.56
CA SER A 442 5.46 -44.07 36.26
C SER A 442 4.17 -43.71 37.00
N GLN A 443 3.95 -42.43 37.32
CA GLN A 443 2.70 -41.94 37.92
C GLN A 443 1.62 -41.72 36.85
N LEU A 444 2.02 -41.20 35.67
CA LEU A 444 1.13 -41.04 34.52
C LEU A 444 0.83 -42.37 33.82
N CYS A 445 1.84 -43.22 33.66
CA CYS A 445 1.74 -44.54 33.04
C CYS A 445 2.39 -45.60 33.93
N PRO A 446 1.66 -46.13 34.94
CA PRO A 446 2.13 -47.26 35.71
C PRO A 446 2.33 -48.44 34.75
N GLN A 447 3.58 -48.91 34.61
CA GLN A 447 3.88 -50.06 33.78
C GLN A 447 3.10 -51.27 34.31
N GLN A 448 2.25 -51.86 33.48
CA GLN A 448 1.80 -53.23 33.74
C GLN A 448 3.05 -54.11 33.75
N VAL A 449 3.41 -54.63 34.92
CA VAL A 449 4.49 -55.62 35.04
C VAL A 449 4.01 -56.88 34.31
N GLN A 450 4.33 -57.01 33.02
CA GLN A 450 4.26 -58.30 32.35
C GLN A 450 5.37 -59.17 32.94
N MET A 451 5.00 -60.15 33.76
CA MET A 451 5.89 -61.24 34.10
C MET A 451 6.31 -61.92 32.78
N VAL A 452 7.60 -61.90 32.46
CA VAL A 452 8.14 -62.61 31.30
C VAL A 452 7.71 -64.06 31.38
N ASN A 453 7.02 -64.55 30.35
CA ASN A 453 6.53 -65.92 30.32
C ASN A 453 7.75 -66.87 30.29
N PRO A 454 7.91 -67.80 31.24
CA PRO A 454 9.06 -68.71 31.29
C PRO A 454 9.27 -69.48 29.97
N PHE A 455 8.19 -69.71 29.21
CA PHE A 455 8.25 -70.35 27.90
C PHE A 455 9.04 -69.55 26.86
N ASP A 456 9.00 -68.21 26.89
CA ASP A 456 9.75 -67.38 25.94
C ASP A 456 11.27 -67.43 26.21
N VAL A 457 11.65 -67.55 27.48
CA VAL A 457 13.05 -67.74 27.89
C VAL A 457 13.57 -69.10 27.44
N VAL A 458 12.77 -70.16 27.62
CA VAL A 458 13.12 -71.51 27.16
C VAL A 458 13.24 -71.57 25.64
N ASN A 459 12.31 -70.94 24.92
CA ASN A 459 12.36 -70.86 23.45
C ASN A 459 13.61 -70.12 22.96
N GLY A 460 14.01 -69.04 23.65
CA GLY A 460 15.25 -68.32 23.37
C GLY A 460 16.50 -69.18 23.57
N ILE A 461 16.56 -69.94 24.66
CA ILE A 461 17.69 -70.86 24.93
C ILE A 461 17.75 -71.98 23.88
N MET A 462 16.61 -72.55 23.50
CA MET A 462 16.54 -73.60 22.48
C MET A 462 17.01 -73.10 21.11
N ALA A 463 16.64 -71.88 20.72
CA ALA A 463 17.09 -71.28 19.47
C ALA A 463 18.62 -71.10 19.42
N VAL A 464 19.24 -70.70 20.54
CA VAL A 464 20.70 -70.57 20.63
C VAL A 464 21.41 -71.93 20.53
N ILE A 465 20.88 -72.96 21.18
CA ILE A 465 21.43 -74.33 21.08
C ILE A 465 21.35 -74.85 19.64
N ILE A 466 20.21 -74.65 18.96
CA ILE A 466 20.03 -75.04 17.55
C ILE A 466 21.04 -74.31 16.67
N LEU A 467 21.25 -73.00 16.89
CA LEU A 467 22.21 -72.22 16.12
C LEU A 467 23.65 -72.74 16.30
N ILE A 468 24.05 -73.07 17.53
CA ILE A 468 25.38 -73.65 17.81
C ILE A 468 25.55 -75.00 17.10
N ILE A 469 24.53 -75.85 17.13
CA ILE A 469 24.54 -77.14 16.42
C ILE A 469 24.68 -76.92 14.91
N LEU A 470 23.91 -76.01 14.33
CA LEU A 470 23.98 -75.71 12.89
C LEU A 470 25.34 -75.17 12.48
N ILE A 471 25.92 -74.25 13.26
CA ILE A 471 27.27 -73.72 13.02
C ILE A 471 28.29 -74.87 13.06
N LYS A 472 28.19 -75.75 14.05
CA LYS A 472 29.10 -76.90 14.19
C LYS A 472 28.96 -77.90 13.04
N LEU A 473 27.73 -78.26 12.66
CA LEU A 473 27.47 -79.14 11.51
C LEU A 473 28.00 -78.55 10.21
N THR A 474 27.84 -77.23 10.03
CA THR A 474 28.34 -76.53 8.84
C THR A 474 29.88 -76.53 8.82
N TYR A 475 30.52 -76.26 9.95
CA TYR A 475 31.97 -76.34 10.10
C TYR A 475 32.49 -77.75 9.78
N ASP A 476 31.84 -78.77 10.34
CA ASP A 476 32.21 -80.17 10.14
C ASP A 476 32.02 -80.63 8.69
N TYR A 477 30.94 -80.21 8.03
CA TYR A 477 30.71 -80.44 6.60
C TYR A 477 31.83 -79.81 5.73
N ILE A 478 32.21 -78.56 6.02
CA ILE A 478 33.28 -77.86 5.31
C ILE A 478 34.62 -78.57 5.53
N LEU A 479 34.92 -79.00 6.76
CA LEU A 479 36.15 -79.71 7.10
C LEU A 479 36.25 -81.06 6.37
N GLN A 480 35.16 -81.82 6.32
CA GLN A 480 35.09 -83.09 5.59
C GLN A 480 35.31 -82.88 4.09
N LYS A 481 34.67 -81.87 3.50
CA LYS A 481 34.84 -81.53 2.07
C LYS A 481 36.29 -81.17 1.72
N ARG A 482 37.04 -80.58 2.65
CA ARG A 482 38.45 -80.19 2.43
C ARG A 482 39.45 -81.32 2.68
N THR A 483 39.21 -82.19 3.67
CA THR A 483 40.20 -83.18 4.12
C THR A 483 39.89 -84.62 3.68
N GLY A 484 38.68 -84.87 3.18
CA GLY A 484 38.21 -86.21 2.79
C GLY A 484 37.99 -87.17 3.96
N LYS A 485 38.21 -86.72 5.22
CA LYS A 485 38.05 -87.54 6.43
C LYS A 485 36.82 -87.07 7.21
N LEU A 486 36.00 -88.02 7.69
CA LEU A 486 34.89 -87.68 8.60
C LEU A 486 35.44 -87.22 9.97
N PRO A 487 34.83 -86.20 10.61
CA PRO A 487 35.15 -85.82 11.99
C PRO A 487 34.85 -86.98 12.97
N ARG A 488 35.69 -87.13 14.01
CA ARG A 488 35.71 -88.25 14.96
C ARG A 488 34.38 -88.58 15.68
N PHE A 489 33.37 -87.70 15.67
CA PHE A 489 32.08 -88.01 16.31
C PHE A 489 31.22 -89.03 15.54
N PHE A 490 31.47 -89.21 14.24
CA PHE A 490 30.74 -90.15 13.40
C PHE A 490 31.51 -91.45 13.12
N SER A 491 32.69 -91.65 13.72
CA SER A 491 33.30 -92.98 13.76
C SER A 491 32.54 -93.81 14.78
N LEU A 492 31.45 -94.45 14.33
CA LEU A 492 30.90 -95.60 15.01
C LEU A 492 31.98 -96.68 14.98
N ASN A 493 32.52 -97.02 16.17
CA ASN A 493 33.23 -98.29 16.32
C ASN A 493 32.21 -99.40 16.03
N MET A 494 32.30 -100.03 14.87
CA MET A 494 31.83 -101.40 14.68
C MET A 494 32.91 -102.37 15.14
#